data_AF-A0AAU8X4E7-F1
#
_entry.id   AF-A0AAU8X4E7-F1
#
_cell.length_a   1.000
_cell.length_b   1.000
_cell.length_c   1.000
_cell.angle_alpha   90.00
_cell.angle_beta   90.00
_cell.angle_gamma   90.00
#
_symmetry.space_group_name_H-M   'P 1'
#
loop_
_entity.id
_entity.type
_entity.pdbx_description
1 polymer ?
#
loop_
_entity_poly.entity_id
_entity_poly.type
_entity_poly.pdbx_seq_one_letter_code
_entity_poly.pdbx_strand_id
1 'polypeptide(L)'
;MGSLTIVNALGVDVEIIEASPYQFMTLTIKNGQSAVANVATNFERFILKIRVLGNIYYYDLNKGHWYGGDGDNHYPNPGSKVNIILTGDRGSYIETSYNYAADNTTVMCKYASDTKALDKV
;
A
#
# COMPACT_ATOMS: atom_id res chain seq x y z
N MET A 1 -16.62 -3.26 6.23
CA MET A 1 -15.20 -3.50 6.57
C MET A 1 -14.39 -2.43 5.86
N GLY A 2 -13.07 -2.40 5.92
CA GLY A 2 -12.25 -1.62 4.98
C GLY A 2 -11.30 -2.54 4.23
N SER A 3 -10.55 -1.99 3.28
CA SER A 3 -9.52 -2.72 2.55
C SER A 3 -8.22 -1.92 2.39
N LEU A 4 -7.12 -2.64 2.46
CA LEU A 4 -5.79 -2.17 2.08
C LEU A 4 -5.29 -3.05 0.93
N THR A 5 -4.96 -2.43 -0.20
CA THR A 5 -4.47 -3.13 -1.38
C THR A 5 -3.06 -2.69 -1.71
N ILE A 6 -2.19 -3.64 -2.06
CA ILE A 6 -0.90 -3.36 -2.70
C ILE A 6 -1.04 -3.74 -4.18
N VAL A 7 -0.87 -2.77 -5.07
CA VAL A 7 -0.93 -2.93 -6.52
C VAL A 7 0.49 -2.95 -7.07
N ASN A 8 0.83 -4.00 -7.81
CA ASN A 8 2.14 -4.14 -8.43
C ASN A 8 2.14 -3.65 -9.88
N ALA A 9 2.71 -2.46 -10.11
CA ALA A 9 2.92 -1.90 -11.44
C ALA A 9 4.39 -1.85 -11.86
N LEU A 10 5.28 -2.63 -11.21
CA LEU A 10 6.73 -2.60 -11.45
C LEU A 10 7.19 -3.41 -12.66
N GLY A 11 6.31 -4.18 -13.30
CA GLY A 11 6.69 -5.04 -14.43
C GLY A 11 7.34 -6.37 -14.03
N VAL A 12 7.54 -6.62 -12.73
CA VAL A 12 8.21 -7.82 -12.18
C VAL A 12 7.44 -8.37 -10.98
N ASP A 13 7.73 -9.61 -10.57
CA ASP A 13 7.10 -10.20 -9.38
C ASP A 13 7.59 -9.53 -8.09
N VAL A 14 6.65 -9.35 -7.15
CA VAL A 14 6.91 -8.78 -5.82
C VAL A 14 6.50 -9.80 -4.76
N GLU A 15 7.35 -9.99 -3.75
CA GLU A 15 7.06 -10.82 -2.58
C GLU A 15 6.86 -9.94 -1.35
N ILE A 16 5.76 -10.09 -0.64
CA ILE A 16 5.54 -9.49 0.68
C ILE A 16 6.26 -10.35 1.71
N ILE A 17 7.31 -9.79 2.33
CA ILE A 17 8.04 -10.42 3.44
C ILE A 17 7.33 -10.10 4.77
N GLU A 18 6.88 -8.86 4.93
CA GLU A 18 6.19 -8.40 6.13
C GLU A 18 5.11 -7.39 5.74
N ALA A 19 3.94 -7.54 6.34
CA ALA A 19 2.86 -6.58 6.27
C ALA A 19 2.15 -6.59 7.62
N SER A 20 2.46 -5.65 8.50
CA SER A 20 1.95 -5.62 9.87
C SER A 20 1.20 -4.32 10.12
N PRO A 21 -0.01 -4.36 10.71
CA PRO A 21 -0.71 -5.53 11.28
C PRO A 21 -1.58 -6.30 10.28
N TYR A 22 -1.56 -5.93 9.00
CA TYR A 22 -2.53 -6.41 8.00
C TYR A 22 -2.15 -7.76 7.39
N GLN A 23 -3.04 -8.73 7.48
CA GLN A 23 -2.86 -10.02 6.83
C GLN A 23 -3.35 -9.98 5.38
N PHE A 24 -2.40 -10.03 4.44
CA PHE A 24 -2.70 -10.09 3.01
C PHE A 24 -3.04 -11.51 2.57
N MET A 25 -4.03 -11.65 1.69
CA MET A 25 -4.49 -12.95 1.17
C MET A 25 -3.48 -13.66 0.28
N THR A 26 -2.54 -12.91 -0.31
CA THR A 26 -1.40 -13.43 -1.07
C THR A 26 -0.14 -12.71 -0.65
N LEU A 27 0.98 -13.45 -0.60
CA LEU A 27 2.30 -12.90 -0.32
C LEU A 27 3.15 -12.76 -1.59
N THR A 28 2.66 -13.19 -2.74
CA THR A 28 3.31 -12.96 -4.03
C THR A 28 2.34 -12.23 -4.95
N ILE A 29 2.78 -11.10 -5.47
CA ILE A 29 2.03 -10.25 -6.38
C ILE A 29 2.71 -10.32 -7.75
N LYS A 30 2.08 -11.02 -8.70
CA LYS A 30 2.60 -11.06 -10.08
C LYS A 30 2.51 -9.69 -10.73
N ASN A 31 3.24 -9.49 -11.81
CA ASN A 31 3.14 -8.27 -12.61
C ASN A 31 1.67 -7.94 -12.96
N GLY A 32 1.23 -6.72 -12.66
CA GLY A 32 -0.14 -6.24 -12.93
C GLY A 32 -1.20 -6.75 -11.96
N GLN A 33 -0.83 -7.54 -10.93
CA GLN A 33 -1.75 -8.04 -9.92
C GLN A 33 -1.73 -7.17 -8.66
N SER A 34 -2.61 -7.53 -7.72
CA SER A 34 -2.66 -6.90 -6.41
C SER A 34 -2.83 -7.93 -5.29
N ALA A 35 -2.40 -7.55 -4.09
CA ALA A 35 -2.72 -8.24 -2.86
C ALA A 35 -3.67 -7.39 -2.04
N VAL A 36 -4.65 -8.00 -1.40
CA VAL A 36 -5.64 -7.31 -0.57
C VAL A 36 -5.59 -7.86 0.85
N ALA A 37 -5.73 -6.95 1.81
CA ALA A 37 -5.96 -7.25 3.22
C ALA A 37 -7.26 -6.58 3.69
N ASN A 38 -8.00 -7.28 4.56
CA ASN A 38 -9.17 -6.72 5.22
C ASN A 38 -8.75 -5.81 6.38
N VAL A 39 -9.45 -4.69 6.52
CA VAL A 39 -9.23 -3.73 7.60
C VAL A 39 -10.44 -3.76 8.53
N ALA A 40 -10.17 -4.08 9.80
CA ALA A 40 -11.18 -4.15 10.86
C ALA A 40 -10.97 -3.13 11.98
N THR A 41 -9.79 -2.51 12.07
CA THR A 41 -9.42 -1.57 13.12
C THR A 41 -8.93 -0.27 12.52
N ASN A 42 -9.02 0.82 13.31
CA ASN A 42 -8.47 2.10 12.90
C ASN A 42 -6.95 2.00 12.71
N PHE A 43 -6.47 2.75 11.72
CA PHE A 43 -5.06 2.84 11.38
C PHE A 43 -4.29 3.59 12.45
N GLU A 44 -3.22 2.95 12.92
CA GLU A 44 -2.21 3.55 13.79
C GLU A 44 -0.83 3.49 13.12
N ARG A 45 -0.50 2.34 12.54
CA ARG A 45 0.79 2.05 11.92
C ARG A 45 0.66 0.93 10.88
N PHE A 46 1.51 0.97 9.87
CA PHE A 46 1.69 -0.07 8.86
C PHE A 46 3.17 -0.22 8.53
N ILE A 47 3.67 -1.43 8.72
CA ILE A 47 5.01 -1.84 8.30
C ILE A 47 4.85 -2.68 7.04
N LEU A 48 5.58 -2.32 5.97
CA LEU A 48 5.65 -3.13 4.75
C LEU A 48 7.10 -3.40 4.43
N LYS A 49 7.41 -4.68 4.22
CA LYS A 49 8.68 -5.16 3.72
C LYS A 49 8.43 -6.04 2.51
N ILE A 50 9.07 -5.73 1.40
CA ILE A 50 8.92 -6.49 0.15
C ILE A 50 10.27 -6.92 -0.40
N ARG A 51 10.27 -7.99 -1.20
CA ARG A 51 11.39 -8.40 -2.05
C ARG A 51 11.04 -8.14 -3.51
N VAL A 52 11.96 -7.51 -4.23
CA VAL A 52 11.88 -7.28 -5.68
C VAL A 52 13.23 -7.63 -6.29
N LEU A 53 13.25 -8.61 -7.21
CA LEU A 53 14.49 -9.08 -7.87
C LEU A 53 15.65 -9.37 -6.89
N GLY A 54 15.34 -9.93 -5.72
CA GLY A 54 16.32 -10.26 -4.66
C GLY A 54 16.69 -9.09 -3.73
N ASN A 55 16.36 -7.85 -4.08
CA ASN A 55 16.54 -6.68 -3.21
C ASN A 55 15.37 -6.56 -2.23
N ILE A 56 15.63 -6.07 -1.03
CA ILE A 56 14.63 -5.85 0.02
C ILE A 56 14.35 -4.36 0.15
N TYR A 57 13.07 -4.02 0.21
CA TYR A 57 12.61 -2.65 0.41
C TYR A 57 11.65 -2.59 1.58
N TYR A 58 11.62 -1.46 2.28
CA TYR A 58 10.93 -1.31 3.55
C TYR A 58 10.40 0.10 3.75
N TYR A 59 9.25 0.20 4.41
CA TYR A 59 8.93 1.40 5.17
C TYR A 59 8.21 1.09 6.48
N ASP A 60 8.09 2.13 7.30
CA ASP A 60 7.30 2.16 8.52
C ASP A 60 6.43 3.41 8.54
N LEU A 61 5.16 3.23 8.23
CA LEU A 61 4.21 4.32 8.11
C LEU A 61 3.33 4.35 9.36
N ASN A 62 3.35 5.46 10.09
CA ASN A 62 2.40 5.73 11.17
C ASN A 62 1.46 6.87 10.77
N LYS A 63 0.43 7.13 11.56
CA LYS A 63 -0.56 8.20 11.29
C LYS A 63 0.06 9.57 11.02
N GLY A 64 1.14 9.93 11.71
CA GLY A 64 1.85 11.20 11.48
C GLY A 64 2.82 11.17 10.28
N HIS A 65 3.16 9.98 9.80
CA HIS A 65 4.06 9.76 8.67
C HIS A 65 3.31 9.40 7.39
N TRP A 66 1.98 9.30 7.39
CA TRP A 66 1.16 9.24 6.17
C TRP A 66 0.99 10.69 5.66
N TYR A 67 1.34 10.98 4.40
CA TYR A 67 1.38 12.38 3.92
C TYR A 67 -0.01 13.00 3.85
N GLY A 68 -0.13 14.28 4.26
CA GLY A 68 -0.66 15.42 3.50
C GLY A 68 -2.05 15.42 2.84
N GLY A 69 -2.71 14.29 2.67
CA GLY A 69 -4.02 14.19 2.04
C GLY A 69 -5.13 14.79 2.90
N ASP A 70 -5.74 15.87 2.40
CA ASP A 70 -7.11 16.21 2.78
C ASP A 70 -8.06 15.25 2.04
N GLY A 71 -8.90 14.54 2.78
CA GLY A 71 -9.96 13.71 2.20
C GLY A 71 -10.45 12.59 3.12
N ASP A 72 -11.74 12.30 3.03
CA ASP A 72 -12.33 11.16 3.73
C ASP A 72 -11.67 9.84 3.28
N ASN A 73 -11.45 8.92 4.21
CA ASN A 73 -10.98 7.54 3.96
C ASN A 73 -9.49 7.39 3.55
N HIS A 74 -8.69 8.40 3.85
CA HIS A 74 -7.26 8.44 3.53
C HIS A 74 -6.39 7.37 4.24
N TYR A 75 -6.86 6.88 5.37
CA TYR A 75 -6.22 5.80 6.12
C TYR A 75 -6.92 4.47 5.87
N PRO A 76 -6.21 3.34 5.95
CA PRO A 76 -6.83 2.01 5.96
C PRO A 76 -7.58 1.81 7.29
N ASN A 77 -8.78 2.39 7.37
CA ASN A 77 -9.75 2.30 8.45
C ASN A 77 -10.95 1.43 8.03
N PRO A 78 -11.79 0.99 8.99
CA PRO A 78 -13.09 0.42 8.66
C PRO A 78 -13.90 1.43 7.83
N GLY A 79 -14.48 0.97 6.72
CA GLY A 79 -15.24 1.84 5.82
C GLY A 79 -14.39 2.57 4.78
N SER A 80 -13.09 2.32 4.71
CA SER A 80 -12.17 2.91 3.74
C SER A 80 -11.57 1.85 2.82
N LYS A 81 -11.33 2.20 1.56
CA LYS A 81 -10.51 1.43 0.63
C LYS A 81 -9.28 2.25 0.24
N VAL A 82 -8.10 1.72 0.54
CA VAL A 82 -6.81 2.37 0.29
C VAL A 82 -5.97 1.47 -0.59
N ASN A 83 -5.44 2.01 -1.69
CA ASN A 83 -4.53 1.29 -2.57
C ASN A 83 -3.16 1.96 -2.55
N ILE A 84 -2.13 1.16 -2.31
CA ILE A 84 -0.72 1.50 -2.42
C ILE A 84 -0.22 0.92 -3.74
N ILE A 85 0.20 1.77 -4.66
CA ILE A 85 0.61 1.38 -6.00
C ILE A 85 2.13 1.47 -6.08
N LEU A 86 2.81 0.36 -6.34
CA LEU A 86 4.25 0.31 -6.56
C LEU A 86 4.52 0.72 -8.01
N THR A 87 5.03 1.93 -8.25
CA THR A 87 5.03 2.57 -9.58
C THR A 87 6.39 2.62 -10.27
N GLY A 88 7.50 2.51 -9.54
CA GLY A 88 8.83 2.47 -10.16
C GLY A 88 9.96 2.07 -9.21
N ASP A 89 10.90 1.26 -9.71
CA ASP A 89 12.16 0.98 -9.03
C ASP A 89 13.21 2.03 -9.42
N ARG A 90 13.73 2.75 -8.42
CA ARG A 90 14.76 3.79 -8.59
C ARG A 90 16.15 3.31 -8.16
N GLY A 91 16.31 2.02 -7.88
CA GLY A 91 17.55 1.38 -7.44
C GLY A 91 17.81 1.53 -5.95
N SER A 92 17.61 2.72 -5.37
CA SER A 92 17.71 2.97 -3.92
C SER A 92 16.37 2.91 -3.19
N TYR A 93 15.24 2.98 -3.91
CA TYR A 93 13.90 2.87 -3.35
C TYR A 93 12.87 2.47 -4.43
N ILE A 94 11.70 2.00 -3.98
CA ILE A 94 10.50 1.86 -4.82
C ILE A 94 9.60 3.08 -4.61
N GLU A 95 9.22 3.76 -5.69
CA GLU A 95 8.20 4.79 -5.68
C GLU A 95 6.81 4.19 -5.43
N THR A 96 6.03 4.87 -4.59
CA THR A 96 4.63 4.54 -4.37
C THR A 96 3.71 5.71 -4.62
N SER A 97 2.57 5.41 -5.21
CA SER A 97 1.43 6.33 -5.34
C SER A 97 0.24 5.77 -4.59
N TYR A 98 -0.67 6.64 -4.17
CA TYR A 98 -1.82 6.27 -3.35
C TYR A 98 -3.12 6.69 -4.03
N ASN A 99 -4.16 5.89 -3.86
CA ASN A 99 -5.52 6.32 -4.09
C ASN A 99 -6.44 5.75 -3.01
N TYR A 100 -7.50 6.49 -2.69
CA TYR A 100 -8.41 6.12 -1.61
C TYR A 100 -9.84 6.58 -1.86
N ALA A 101 -10.78 5.90 -1.20
CA ALA A 101 -12.20 6.21 -1.21
C ALA A 101 -12.91 5.53 -0.04
N ALA A 102 -14.19 5.84 0.15
CA ALA A 102 -15.07 5.04 1.00
C ALA A 102 -15.16 3.60 0.45
N ASP A 103 -15.29 2.63 1.36
CA ASP A 103 -15.55 1.22 1.06
C ASP A 103 -17.01 1.05 0.58
N ASN A 104 -17.26 1.58 -0.61
CA ASN A 104 -18.51 1.53 -1.34
C ASN A 104 -18.19 1.22 -2.81
N THR A 105 -18.94 0.31 -3.40
CA THR A 105 -18.77 -0.14 -4.79
C THR A 105 -19.05 0.95 -5.82
N THR A 106 -19.82 1.98 -5.46
CA THR A 106 -20.18 3.09 -6.35
C THR A 106 -19.18 4.25 -6.33
N VAL A 107 -18.33 4.34 -5.30
CA VAL A 107 -17.38 5.45 -5.13
C VAL A 107 -16.06 5.08 -5.77
N MET A 108 -15.57 5.85 -6.74
CA MET A 108 -14.26 5.62 -7.34
C MET A 108 -13.13 6.12 -6.42
N CYS A 109 -12.01 5.40 -6.36
CA CYS A 109 -10.82 5.90 -5.66
C CYS A 109 -10.31 7.17 -6.31
N LYS A 110 -9.98 8.17 -5.50
CA LYS A 110 -9.33 9.40 -5.96
C LYS A 110 -7.83 9.27 -5.77
N TYR A 111 -7.06 9.64 -6.80
CA TYR A 111 -5.61 9.70 -6.68
C TYR A 111 -5.23 10.80 -5.67
N ALA A 112 -4.33 10.44 -4.78
CA ALA A 112 -3.67 11.37 -3.89
C ALA A 112 -2.46 11.97 -4.60
N SER A 113 -2.08 13.18 -4.22
CA SER A 113 -0.76 13.73 -4.54
C SER A 113 0.35 13.12 -3.65
N ASP A 114 -0.03 12.26 -2.70
CA ASP A 114 0.87 11.57 -1.79
C ASP A 114 1.80 10.60 -2.53
N THR A 115 3.10 10.70 -2.26
CA THR A 115 4.12 9.78 -2.80
C THR A 115 5.16 9.41 -1.75
N LYS A 116 5.20 8.14 -1.33
CA LYS A 116 6.24 7.61 -0.42
C LYS A 116 7.25 6.78 -1.20
N ALA A 117 8.44 6.66 -0.63
CA ALA A 117 9.44 5.69 -1.03
C ALA A 117 9.37 4.47 -0.09
N LEU A 118 9.43 3.25 -0.62
CA LEU A 118 9.92 2.10 0.15
C LEU A 118 11.43 2.06 -0.05
N ASP A 119 12.18 2.39 0.99
CA ASP A 119 13.63 2.49 0.92
C ASP A 119 14.26 1.10 0.85
N LYS A 120 15.32 0.97 0.06
CA LYS A 120 16.12 -0.25 0.00
C LYS A 120 16.87 -0.43 1.32
N VAL A 121 16.84 -1.66 1.84
CA VAL A 121 17.56 -2.08 3.07
C VAL A 121 18.92 -2.65 2.74
#